data_AF-A0A561U175-F1
#
_entry.id   AF-A0A561U175-F1
#
_cell.length_a   1.000
_cell.length_b   1.000
_cell.length_c   1.000
_cell.angle_alpha   90.00
_cell.angle_beta   90.00
_cell.angle_gamma   90.00
#
_symmetry.space_group_name_H-M   'P 1'
#
loop_
_entity.id
_entity.type
_entity.pdbx_description
1 polymer ?
#
loop_
_entity_poly.entity_id
_entity_poly.type
_entity_poly.pdbx_seq_one_letter_code
_entity_poly.pdbx_strand_id
1 'polypeptide(L)'
;MSGIRIDIDWLATHARQVREAGEDITTGRAKLAEAEITAESFGEIGRESGAPDAYRQLCEQLLERHRKAAETLTSAGDELREVVDHHAVGDDDSAVDLRRQEA
;
A
#
# COMPACT_ATOMS: atom_id res chain seq x y z
N MET A 1 4.56 -16.98 31.30
CA MET A 1 4.80 -15.87 30.35
C MET A 1 3.47 -15.53 29.72
N SER A 2 3.02 -14.29 29.79
CA SER A 2 1.78 -13.86 29.13
C SER A 2 2.04 -13.83 27.63
N GLY A 3 1.71 -14.90 26.93
CA GLY A 3 1.82 -14.96 25.47
C GLY A 3 1.01 -13.83 24.85
N ILE A 4 1.60 -13.11 23.90
CA ILE A 4 0.87 -12.16 23.07
C ILE A 4 -0.15 -13.00 22.30
N ARG A 5 -1.43 -12.84 22.63
CA ARG A 5 -2.52 -13.48 21.89
C ARG A 5 -2.84 -12.56 20.71
N ILE A 6 -2.29 -12.90 19.55
CA ILE A 6 -2.54 -12.16 18.31
C ILE A 6 -3.92 -12.59 17.80
N ASP A 7 -4.79 -11.63 17.54
CA ASP A 7 -6.03 -11.86 16.80
C ASP A 7 -5.68 -11.98 15.31
N ILE A 8 -5.53 -13.23 14.85
CA ILE A 8 -5.09 -13.56 13.49
C ILE A 8 -6.12 -13.13 12.45
N ASP A 9 -7.41 -13.21 12.76
CA ASP A 9 -8.49 -12.82 11.85
C ASP A 9 -8.53 -11.29 11.65
N TRP A 10 -8.35 -10.54 12.75
CA TRP A 10 -8.19 -9.09 12.69
C TRP A 10 -6.95 -8.71 11.90
N LEU A 11 -5.79 -9.35 12.17
CA LEU A 11 -4.53 -9.06 11.49
C LEU A 11 -4.59 -9.37 10.00
N ALA A 12 -5.23 -10.48 9.61
CA ALA A 12 -5.44 -10.86 8.21
C ALA A 12 -6.33 -9.84 7.47
N THR A 13 -7.39 -9.37 8.14
CA THR A 13 -8.26 -8.32 7.61
C THR A 13 -7.49 -7.02 7.42
N HIS A 14 -6.68 -6.65 8.41
CA HIS A 14 -5.90 -5.43 8.37
C HIS A 14 -4.81 -5.46 7.29
N ALA A 15 -4.07 -6.57 7.17
CA ALA A 15 -3.08 -6.81 6.11
C ALA A 15 -3.68 -6.59 4.72
N ARG A 16 -4.87 -7.17 4.48
CA ARG A 16 -5.60 -6.99 3.23
C ARG A 16 -5.99 -5.54 2.99
N GLN A 17 -6.56 -4.84 3.98
CA GLN A 17 -6.98 -3.44 3.84
C GLN A 17 -5.79 -2.51 3.55
N VAL A 18 -4.65 -2.74 4.21
CA VAL A 18 -3.42 -1.97 3.99
C VAL A 18 -2.90 -2.17 2.56
N ARG A 19 -2.91 -3.41 2.08
CA ARG A 19 -2.54 -3.75 0.71
C ARG A 19 -3.49 -3.12 -0.32
N GLU A 20 -4.82 -3.27 -0.12
CA GLU A 20 -5.87 -2.68 -0.95
C GLU A 20 -5.70 -1.15 -1.04
N ALA A 21 -5.38 -0.48 0.06
CA ALA A 21 -5.09 0.96 0.06
C ALA A 21 -3.87 1.33 -0.82
N GLY A 22 -2.82 0.50 -0.84
CA GLY A 22 -1.68 0.68 -1.74
C GLY A 22 -2.04 0.50 -3.23
N GLU A 23 -2.91 -0.46 -3.53
CA GLU A 23 -3.45 -0.69 -4.88
C GLU A 23 -4.34 0.47 -5.35
N ASP A 24 -5.17 1.00 -4.47
CA ASP A 24 -6.03 2.17 -4.75
C ASP A 24 -5.19 3.42 -5.08
N ILE A 25 -4.11 3.67 -4.33
CA ILE A 25 -3.16 4.76 -4.62
C ILE A 25 -2.50 4.56 -5.99
N THR A 26 -2.13 3.32 -6.32
CA THR A 26 -1.56 2.98 -7.64
C THR A 26 -2.53 3.30 -8.77
N THR A 27 -3.80 2.93 -8.60
CA THR A 27 -4.87 3.25 -9.56
C THR A 27 -5.10 4.75 -9.69
N GLY A 28 -5.14 5.48 -8.57
CA GLY A 28 -5.27 6.94 -8.55
C GLY A 28 -4.11 7.64 -9.27
N ARG A 29 -2.89 7.14 -9.09
CA ARG A 29 -1.68 7.65 -9.78
C ARG A 29 -1.80 7.56 -11.30
N ALA A 30 -2.33 6.45 -11.83
CA ALA A 30 -2.53 6.29 -13.27
C ALA A 30 -3.47 7.37 -13.84
N LYS A 31 -4.58 7.64 -13.15
CA LYS A 31 -5.52 8.71 -13.53
C LYS A 31 -4.90 10.10 -13.48
N LEU A 32 -4.02 10.35 -12.50
CA LEU A 32 -3.30 11.62 -12.39
C LEU A 32 -2.28 11.80 -13.53
N ALA A 33 -1.62 10.72 -13.95
CA ALA A 33 -0.68 10.76 -15.06
C ALA A 33 -1.35 11.01 -16.42
N GLU A 34 -2.62 10.62 -16.58
CA GLU A 34 -3.42 10.89 -17.79
C GLU A 34 -3.89 12.35 -17.89
N ALA A 35 -3.94 13.08 -16.76
CA ALA A 35 -4.39 14.47 -16.72
C ALA A 35 -3.28 15.44 -17.16
N GLU A 36 -3.08 15.58 -18.47
CA GLU A 36 -2.07 16.47 -19.02
C GLU A 36 -2.59 17.91 -19.15
N ILE A 37 -2.00 18.84 -18.38
CA ILE A 37 -2.17 20.29 -18.59
C ILE A 37 -0.95 20.79 -19.37
N THR A 38 -1.17 21.27 -20.59
CA THR A 38 -0.09 21.77 -21.45
C THR A 38 0.28 23.21 -21.13
N ALA A 39 1.46 23.66 -21.58
CA ALA A 39 1.94 25.03 -21.37
C ALA A 39 1.01 26.10 -21.96
N GLU A 40 0.26 25.76 -23.01
CA GLU A 40 -0.74 26.63 -23.64
C GLU A 40 -1.88 26.98 -22.65
N SER A 41 -2.19 26.07 -21.73
CA SER A 41 -3.25 26.24 -20.72
C SER A 41 -2.96 27.37 -19.73
N PHE A 42 -1.69 27.80 -19.63
CA PHE A 42 -1.25 28.87 -18.72
C PHE A 42 -1.30 30.28 -19.36
N GLY A 43 -1.62 30.37 -20.65
CA GLY A 43 -1.59 31.64 -21.39
C GLY A 43 -0.18 32.23 -21.52
N GLU A 44 -0.09 33.42 -22.12
CA GLU A 44 1.20 34.09 -22.39
C GLU A 44 1.92 34.51 -21.10
N ILE A 45 1.22 35.21 -20.20
CA ILE A 45 1.76 35.65 -18.91
C ILE A 45 2.25 34.45 -18.09
N GLY A 46 1.49 33.35 -18.04
CA GLY A 46 1.89 32.17 -17.29
C GLY A 46 3.11 31.46 -17.88
N ARG A 47 3.24 31.44 -19.22
CA ARG A 47 4.44 30.91 -19.87
C ARG A 47 5.68 31.74 -19.55
N GLU A 48 5.58 33.06 -19.61
CA GLU A 48 6.69 33.96 -19.31
C GLU A 48 7.09 33.93 -17.83
N SER A 49 6.15 33.65 -16.92
CA SER A 49 6.42 33.54 -15.49
C SER A 49 7.01 32.20 -15.05
N GLY A 50 7.16 31.23 -15.96
CA GLY A 50 7.63 29.87 -15.62
C GLY A 50 6.59 28.99 -14.91
N ALA A 51 5.31 29.36 -14.93
CA ALA A 51 4.25 28.58 -14.29
C ALA A 51 4.11 27.14 -14.83
N PRO A 52 4.27 26.88 -16.15
CA PRO A 52 4.25 25.52 -16.69
C PRO A 52 5.34 24.62 -16.08
N ASP A 53 6.55 25.15 -15.89
CA ASP A 53 7.68 24.40 -15.33
C ASP A 53 7.44 24.06 -13.85
N ALA A 54 6.97 25.04 -13.08
CA ALA A 54 6.62 24.83 -11.68
C ALA A 54 5.48 23.82 -11.51
N TYR A 55 4.46 23.88 -12.37
CA TYR A 55 3.37 22.91 -12.37
C TYR A 55 3.86 21.50 -12.69
N ARG A 56 4.66 21.34 -13.75
CA ARG A 56 5.26 20.05 -14.11
C ARG A 56 6.08 19.47 -12.96
N GLN A 57 6.94 20.27 -12.35
CA GLN A 57 7.75 19.84 -11.21
C GLN A 57 6.89 19.42 -10.01
N LEU A 58 5.76 20.09 -9.78
CA LEU A 58 4.82 19.71 -8.73
C LEU A 58 4.14 18.36 -9.06
N CYS A 59 3.72 18.15 -10.30
CA CYS A 59 3.14 16.89 -10.76
C CYS A 59 4.13 15.73 -10.60
N GLU A 60 5.38 15.91 -11.01
CA GLU A 60 6.44 14.90 -10.82
C GLU A 60 6.64 14.54 -9.34
N GLN A 61 6.70 15.53 -8.46
CA GLN A 61 6.79 15.31 -7.01
C GLN A 61 5.56 14.57 -6.46
N LEU A 62 4.36 14.91 -6.96
CA LEU A 62 3.12 14.28 -6.53
C LEU A 62 3.07 12.81 -6.95
N LEU A 63 3.44 12.51 -8.20
CA LEU A 63 3.51 11.15 -8.74
C LEU A 63 4.52 10.29 -7.99
N GLU A 64 5.68 10.86 -7.64
CA GLU A 64 6.71 10.16 -6.86
C GLU A 64 6.26 9.87 -5.42
N ARG A 65 5.55 10.81 -4.78
CA ARG A 65 4.96 10.59 -3.45
C ARG A 65 3.90 9.49 -3.49
N HIS A 66 3.05 9.46 -4.51
CA HIS A 66 2.07 8.39 -4.70
C HIS A 66 2.74 7.04 -4.90
N ARG A 67 3.80 6.96 -5.73
CA ARG A 67 4.57 5.73 -5.94
C ARG A 67 5.11 5.18 -4.62
N LYS A 68 5.80 6.02 -3.85
CA LYS A 68 6.37 5.63 -2.54
C LYS A 68 5.30 5.18 -1.55
N ALA A 69 4.17 5.89 -1.49
CA ALA A 69 3.06 5.53 -0.62
C ALA A 69 2.46 4.18 -0.99
N ALA A 70 2.22 3.94 -2.29
CA ALA A 70 1.72 2.67 -2.80
C ALA A 70 2.67 1.52 -2.44
N GLU A 71 3.96 1.63 -2.77
CA GLU A 71 4.97 0.61 -2.47
C GLU A 71 5.06 0.29 -0.97
N THR A 72 5.03 1.33 -0.13
CA THR A 72 5.11 1.18 1.33
C THR A 72 3.88 0.42 1.86
N LEU A 73 2.68 0.78 1.41
CA LEU A 73 1.45 0.15 1.87
C LEU A 73 1.31 -1.28 1.34
N THR A 74 1.66 -1.55 0.07
CA THR A 74 1.62 -2.92 -0.45
C THR A 74 2.63 -3.81 0.28
N SER A 75 3.87 -3.33 0.51
CA SER A 75 4.89 -4.08 1.25
C SER A 75 4.46 -4.35 2.68
N ALA A 76 3.93 -3.35 3.39
CA ALA A 76 3.43 -3.54 4.75
C ALA A 76 2.27 -4.54 4.81
N GLY A 77 1.35 -4.49 3.84
CA GLY A 77 0.27 -5.46 3.74
C GLY A 77 0.76 -6.88 3.51
N ASP A 78 1.76 -7.06 2.63
CA ASP A 78 2.38 -8.35 2.34
C ASP A 78 3.15 -8.88 3.58
N GLU A 79 3.94 -8.05 4.26
CA GLU A 79 4.65 -8.42 5.50
C GLU A 79 3.69 -8.81 6.63
N LEU A 80 2.59 -8.07 6.81
CA LEU A 80 1.55 -8.44 7.78
C LEU A 80 0.89 -9.78 7.43
N ARG A 81 0.76 -10.07 6.12
CA ARG A 81 0.24 -11.36 5.66
C ARG A 81 1.20 -12.51 5.96
N GLU A 82 2.50 -12.32 5.80
CA GLU A 82 3.50 -13.31 6.18
C GLU A 82 3.43 -13.66 7.68
N VAL A 83 3.20 -12.66 8.54
CA VAL A 83 3.01 -12.87 9.98
C VAL A 83 1.76 -13.72 10.26
N VAL A 84 0.65 -13.43 9.58
CA VAL A 84 -0.59 -14.23 9.66
C VAL A 84 -0.33 -15.67 9.26
N ASP A 85 0.34 -15.89 8.12
CA ASP A 85 0.60 -17.24 7.61
C ASP A 85 1.55 -18.02 8.55
N HIS A 86 2.55 -17.37 9.14
CA HIS A 86 3.46 -17.99 10.12
C HIS A 86 2.73 -18.48 11.38
N HIS A 87 1.82 -17.67 11.92
CA HIS A 87 1.11 -18.01 13.16
C HIS A 87 -0.12 -18.91 12.94
N ALA A 88 -0.74 -18.87 11.77
CA ALA A 88 -1.84 -19.78 11.42
C ALA A 88 -1.36 -21.24 11.26
N VAL A 89 -0.18 -21.45 10.68
CA VAL A 89 0.42 -22.79 10.53
C VAL A 89 0.86 -23.37 11.89
N GLY A 90 1.33 -22.53 12.82
CA GLY A 90 1.76 -22.96 14.16
C GLY A 90 0.63 -23.47 15.07
N ASP A 91 -0.58 -22.94 14.92
CA ASP A 91 -1.77 -23.43 15.66
C ASP A 91 -2.29 -24.77 15.09
N ASP A 92 -2.15 -25.01 13.78
CA ASP A 92 -2.61 -26.24 13.13
C ASP A 92 -1.68 -27.44 13.42
N ASP A 93 -0.36 -27.23 13.45
CA ASP A 93 0.60 -28.27 13.88
C ASP A 93 0.41 -28.65 15.35
N SER A 94 0.08 -27.68 16.22
CA SER A 94 -0.25 -27.92 17.62
C SER A 94 -1.54 -28.75 17.79
N ALA A 95 -2.53 -28.52 16.92
CA ALA A 95 -3.80 -29.27 16.90
C ALA A 95 -3.66 -30.68 16.28
N VAL A 96 -2.67 -30.90 15.42
CA VAL A 96 -2.34 -32.22 14.86
C VAL A 96 -1.58 -33.08 15.89
N ASP A 97 -0.64 -32.51 16.64
CA ASP A 97 0.10 -33.24 17.66
C ASP A 97 -0.75 -33.63 18.87
N LEU A 98 -1.74 -32.81 19.26
CA LEU A 98 -2.73 -33.17 20.29
C LEU A 98 -3.60 -34.36 19.87
N ARG A 99 -4.09 -34.39 18.62
CA ARG A 99 -4.90 -35.50 18.10
C ARG A 99 -4.11 -36.81 17.96
N ARG A 100 -2.78 -36.74 17.82
CA ARG A 100 -1.91 -37.93 17.77
C ARG A 100 -1.62 -38.52 19.16
N GLN A 101 -1.72 -37.74 20.23
CA GLN A 101 -1.50 -38.22 21.60
C GLN A 101 -2.76 -38.81 22.26
N GLU A 102 -3.95 -38.57 21.69
CA GLU A 102 -5.23 -39.12 22.16
C GLU A 102 -5.68 -40.41 21.44
N ALA A 103 -4.86 -40.95 20.53
CA ALA A 103 -5.09 -42.20 19.79
C ALA A 103 -4.04 -43.26 20.13
#